data_AF-A0A850SMV4-F1
#
_entry.id   AF-A0A850SMV4-F1
#
_cell.length_a   1.000
_cell.length_b   1.000
_cell.length_c   1.000
_cell.angle_alpha   90.00
_cell.angle_beta   90.00
_cell.angle_gamma   90.00
#
_symmetry.space_group_name_H-M   'P 1'
#
loop_
_entity.id
_entity.type
_entity.pdbx_description
1 polymer ?
#
loop_
_entity_poly.entity_id
_entity_poly.type
_entity_poly.pdbx_seq_one_letter_code
_entity_poly.pdbx_strand_id
1 'polypeptide(L)'
;MPLFKSKEAKKPKEQPGFASRLDRELPFVVTLVSIMAASGISPFGSFMKLARYKLLPNVMIEARKIVNMVHILGEDPLSAMEKRANGTKSRQYRDLLLGYVSTVRNGGDIADFLQSKMQSIFEFEVAIARQSIAKIGGLVDAYMIMQVIGLSLYVVVAALSSLPAGDLIPISMDSPVFSYLIVFVILPVISIAILFALDKTVSSSLVGSREVLLRGAMFSGAAILAFVLIHLTGMLEGILDPVYAFPLFLIGASVWPAYKTLSSERNMKGMEAELPSYLRDIAESRKAGLSPEKSIIYASDRLRDHEFHTVVRSFSNQLEWGVPLRKIYENLAAGVKSRMALIHFRILIEAIESGGGYTASLDILAKSSEAAYNIENEKKSMLKPYFLIAFMVTALMSVTTLMVSQTFVEVSQTIMPGGDPSAVESQEDSAKVFAIGIAAQSWLTGFLIGKISTGSFVAGFKYAIMLVAISMGAAVMTLEFNITPSVFLSPGNVPGI
;
A
#
# COMPACT_ATOMS: atom_id res chain seq x y z
N MET A 1 -19.16 8.83 -61.13
CA MET A 1 -19.63 9.26 -59.80
C MET A 1 -20.99 8.58 -59.58
N PRO A 2 -21.16 7.75 -58.54
CA PRO A 2 -21.14 8.22 -57.15
C PRO A 2 -20.28 7.38 -56.18
N LEU A 3 -19.49 8.11 -55.38
CA LEU A 3 -19.32 7.98 -53.93
C LEU A 3 -19.20 6.56 -53.35
N PHE A 4 -17.97 6.04 -53.36
CA PHE A 4 -17.52 5.12 -52.31
C PHE A 4 -17.50 5.88 -50.98
N LYS A 5 -18.55 5.70 -50.17
CA LYS A 5 -18.55 6.07 -48.76
C LYS A 5 -17.35 5.42 -48.08
N SER A 6 -16.42 6.22 -47.57
CA SER A 6 -15.39 5.76 -46.65
C SER A 6 -16.10 5.15 -45.43
N LYS A 7 -15.95 3.83 -45.25
CA LYS A 7 -16.30 3.21 -43.97
C LYS A 7 -15.36 3.81 -42.93
N GLU A 8 -15.89 4.66 -42.06
CA GLU A 8 -15.22 5.05 -40.82
C GLU A 8 -14.73 3.77 -40.13
N ALA A 9 -13.41 3.61 -40.03
CA ALA A 9 -12.80 2.51 -39.33
C ALA A 9 -13.25 2.59 -37.85
N LYS A 10 -14.11 1.65 -37.44
CA LYS A 10 -14.53 1.50 -36.03
C LYS A 10 -13.27 1.50 -35.15
N LYS A 11 -13.16 2.49 -34.26
CA LYS A 11 -12.07 2.58 -33.27
C LYS A 11 -11.94 1.23 -32.56
N PRO A 12 -10.74 0.63 -32.49
CA PRO A 12 -10.55 -0.63 -31.80
C PRO A 12 -11.04 -0.49 -30.34
N LYS A 13 -11.92 -1.39 -29.90
CA LYS A 13 -12.47 -1.39 -28.53
C LYS A 13 -11.35 -1.68 -27.53
N GLU A 14 -10.70 -0.64 -27.02
CA GLU A 14 -9.80 -0.76 -25.87
C GLU A 14 -10.58 -1.13 -24.61
N GLN A 15 -10.06 -2.09 -23.85
CA GLN A 15 -10.66 -2.57 -22.60
C GLN A 15 -10.87 -1.42 -21.60
N PRO A 16 -11.95 -1.42 -20.81
CA PRO A 16 -12.17 -0.42 -19.77
C PRO A 16 -10.97 -0.40 -18.80
N GLY A 17 -10.45 0.79 -18.51
CA GLY A 17 -9.29 0.99 -17.63
C GLY A 17 -7.91 0.80 -18.28
N PHE A 18 -7.81 0.47 -19.58
CA PHE A 18 -6.51 0.37 -20.27
C PHE A 18 -5.75 1.71 -20.28
N ALA A 19 -6.44 2.82 -20.59
CA ALA A 19 -5.82 4.15 -20.63
C ALA A 19 -5.17 4.55 -19.29
N SER A 20 -5.85 4.33 -18.16
CA SER A 20 -5.28 4.64 -16.84
C SER A 20 -4.10 3.74 -16.48
N ARG A 21 -4.12 2.46 -16.88
CA ARG A 21 -2.98 1.55 -16.68
C ARG A 21 -1.79 1.92 -17.56
N LEU A 22 -2.05 2.39 -18.77
CA LEU A 22 -1.02 2.92 -19.67
C LEU A 22 -0.39 4.18 -19.05
N ASP A 23 -1.20 5.11 -18.55
CA ASP A 23 -0.74 6.35 -17.91
C ASP A 23 0.21 6.07 -16.74
N ARG A 24 -0.10 5.06 -15.90
CA ARG A 24 0.77 4.65 -14.77
C ARG A 24 2.15 4.12 -15.19
N GLU A 25 2.30 3.67 -16.43
CA GLU A 25 3.58 3.20 -16.97
C GLU A 25 4.38 4.32 -17.66
N LEU A 26 3.71 5.42 -18.06
CA LEU A 26 4.32 6.49 -18.87
C LEU A 26 5.55 7.16 -18.25
N PRO A 27 5.63 7.45 -16.94
CA PRO A 27 6.83 8.07 -16.37
C PRO A 27 8.09 7.24 -16.68
N PHE A 28 7.99 5.91 -16.53
CA PHE A 28 9.10 5.00 -16.79
C PHE A 28 9.40 4.87 -18.29
N VAL A 29 8.38 4.89 -19.14
CA VAL A 29 8.55 4.87 -20.59
C VAL A 29 9.29 6.09 -21.06
N VAL A 30 8.86 7.28 -20.62
CA VAL A 30 9.46 8.52 -21.06
C VAL A 30 10.88 8.62 -20.53
N THR A 31 11.16 8.22 -19.29
CA THR A 31 12.56 8.08 -18.80
C THR A 31 13.39 7.18 -19.72
N LEU A 32 12.90 5.99 -20.06
CA LEU A 32 13.65 5.06 -20.91
C LEU A 32 13.86 5.60 -22.33
N VAL A 33 12.82 6.18 -22.94
CA VAL A 33 12.90 6.77 -24.28
C VAL A 33 13.81 7.99 -24.29
N SER A 34 13.79 8.83 -23.26
CA SER A 34 14.70 9.98 -23.09
C SER A 34 16.15 9.53 -22.98
N ILE A 35 16.44 8.49 -22.19
CA ILE A 35 17.78 7.90 -22.05
C ILE A 35 18.28 7.33 -23.38
N MET A 36 17.41 6.61 -24.10
CA MET A 36 17.75 6.06 -25.40
C MET A 36 17.98 7.16 -26.45
N ALA A 37 17.15 8.21 -26.46
CA ALA A 37 17.29 9.36 -27.36
C ALA A 37 18.58 10.15 -27.08
N ALA A 38 18.90 10.39 -25.81
CA ALA A 38 20.17 10.99 -25.40
C ALA A 38 21.39 10.13 -25.80
N SER A 39 21.19 8.84 -26.01
CA SER A 39 22.20 7.91 -26.52
C SER A 39 22.25 7.81 -28.05
N GLY A 40 21.53 8.68 -28.75
CA GLY A 40 21.45 8.69 -30.22
C GLY A 40 20.54 7.61 -30.82
N ILE A 41 19.79 6.87 -30.00
CA ILE A 41 18.81 5.90 -30.50
C ILE A 41 17.55 6.65 -30.89
N SER A 42 17.10 6.49 -32.14
CA SER A 42 15.85 7.10 -32.59
C SER A 42 14.68 6.62 -31.72
N PRO A 43 13.69 7.48 -31.41
CA PRO A 43 12.58 7.04 -30.56
C PRO A 43 11.76 5.90 -31.15
N PHE A 44 11.69 5.74 -32.47
CA PHE A 44 11.13 4.51 -33.06
C PHE A 44 11.95 3.27 -32.66
N GLY A 45 13.28 3.36 -32.65
CA GLY A 45 14.15 2.34 -32.06
C GLY A 45 13.83 2.06 -30.58
N SER A 46 13.51 3.10 -29.81
CA SER A 46 13.05 2.95 -28.42
C SER A 46 11.73 2.19 -28.32
N PHE A 47 10.76 2.48 -29.21
CA PHE A 47 9.50 1.72 -29.28
C PHE A 47 9.71 0.27 -29.72
N MET A 48 10.67 -0.03 -30.60
CA MET A 48 11.05 -1.42 -30.92
C MET A 48 11.56 -2.20 -29.70
N LYS A 49 12.34 -1.54 -28.83
CA LYS A 49 12.77 -2.16 -27.56
C LYS A 49 11.62 -2.33 -26.59
N LEU A 50 10.78 -1.30 -26.42
CA LEU A 50 9.59 -1.34 -25.56
C LEU A 50 8.62 -2.47 -25.94
N ALA A 51 8.52 -2.81 -27.23
CA ALA A 51 7.67 -3.92 -27.70
C ALA A 51 8.06 -5.31 -27.15
N ARG A 52 9.27 -5.44 -26.59
CA ARG A 52 9.80 -6.66 -25.95
C ARG A 52 9.92 -6.55 -24.42
N TYR A 53 9.57 -5.40 -23.84
CA TYR A 53 9.85 -5.07 -22.45
C TYR A 53 8.74 -5.55 -21.51
N LYS A 54 8.97 -6.69 -20.84
CA LYS A 54 7.95 -7.36 -20.00
C LYS A 54 7.53 -6.58 -18.74
N LEU A 55 8.36 -5.65 -18.25
CA LEU A 55 8.05 -4.87 -17.04
C LEU A 55 6.96 -3.80 -17.26
N LEU A 56 6.71 -3.43 -18.52
CA LEU A 56 5.73 -2.40 -18.90
C LEU A 56 4.70 -3.03 -19.86
N PRO A 57 3.84 -3.93 -19.36
CA PRO A 57 2.96 -4.75 -20.20
C PRO A 57 1.98 -3.92 -21.03
N ASN A 58 1.46 -2.80 -20.49
CA ASN A 58 0.46 -2.00 -21.21
C ASN A 58 1.11 -1.23 -22.35
N VAL A 59 2.28 -0.65 -22.10
CA VAL A 59 3.05 0.07 -23.13
C VAL A 59 3.61 -0.91 -24.15
N MET A 60 4.06 -2.09 -23.74
CA MET A 60 4.55 -3.14 -24.63
C MET A 60 3.50 -3.51 -25.68
N ILE A 61 2.21 -3.58 -25.31
CA ILE A 61 1.11 -3.84 -26.25
C ILE A 61 0.97 -2.71 -27.27
N GLU A 62 1.00 -1.45 -26.84
CA GLU A 62 0.91 -0.30 -27.75
C GLU A 62 2.15 -0.17 -28.65
N ALA A 63 3.33 -0.35 -28.08
CA ALA A 63 4.59 -0.36 -28.81
C ALA A 63 4.60 -1.46 -29.88
N ARG A 64 4.11 -2.67 -29.56
CA ARG A 64 3.98 -3.75 -30.55
C ARG A 64 3.02 -3.40 -31.68
N LYS A 65 1.92 -2.70 -31.40
CA LYS A 65 1.00 -2.22 -32.46
C LYS A 65 1.72 -1.24 -33.39
N ILE A 66 2.47 -0.28 -32.84
CA ILE A 66 3.28 0.67 -33.66
C ILE A 66 4.29 -0.09 -34.50
N VAL A 67 5.08 -0.98 -33.89
CA VAL A 67 6.13 -1.75 -34.59
C VAL A 67 5.53 -2.64 -35.68
N ASN A 68 4.40 -3.29 -35.41
CA ASN A 68 3.70 -4.11 -36.41
C ASN A 68 3.19 -3.28 -37.59
N MET A 69 2.69 -2.06 -37.37
CA MET A 69 2.29 -1.17 -38.46
C MET A 69 3.46 -0.84 -39.39
N VAL A 70 4.66 -0.63 -38.83
CA VAL A 70 5.83 -0.33 -39.64
C VAL A 70 6.39 -1.59 -40.32
N HIS A 71 6.68 -2.65 -39.56
CA HIS A 71 7.37 -3.82 -40.09
C HIS A 71 6.48 -4.77 -40.92
N ILE A 72 5.17 -4.82 -40.63
CA ILE A 72 4.25 -5.75 -41.32
C ILE A 72 3.45 -5.02 -42.40
N LEU A 73 2.93 -3.82 -42.09
CA LEU A 73 2.10 -3.06 -43.03
C LEU A 73 2.92 -2.09 -43.90
N GLY A 74 4.22 -1.92 -43.63
CA GLY A 74 5.09 -1.01 -44.40
C GLY A 74 4.75 0.47 -44.21
N GLU A 75 4.05 0.83 -43.13
CA GLU A 75 3.73 2.23 -42.85
C GLU A 75 4.96 3.02 -42.37
N ASP A 76 5.03 4.30 -42.73
CA ASP A 76 6.05 5.22 -42.19
C ASP A 76 5.95 5.31 -40.64
N PRO A 77 7.06 5.24 -39.89
CA PRO A 77 7.05 5.27 -38.43
C PRO A 77 6.32 6.47 -37.80
N LEU A 78 6.48 7.66 -38.37
CA LEU A 78 5.83 8.87 -37.84
C LEU A 78 4.32 8.82 -38.09
N SER A 79 3.93 8.37 -39.28
CA SER A 79 2.52 8.17 -39.66
C SER A 79 1.84 7.09 -38.80
N ALA A 80 2.55 6.00 -38.50
CA ALA A 80 2.07 4.94 -37.62
C ALA A 80 1.87 5.45 -36.18
N MET A 81 2.82 6.23 -35.65
CA MET A 81 2.69 6.86 -34.34
C MET A 81 1.53 7.87 -34.30
N GLU A 82 1.36 8.69 -35.34
CA GLU A 82 0.25 9.65 -35.46
C GLU A 82 -1.12 8.95 -35.48
N LYS A 83 -1.27 7.88 -36.26
CA LYS A 83 -2.48 7.04 -36.26
C LYS A 83 -2.77 6.43 -34.89
N ARG A 84 -1.75 5.92 -34.19
CA ARG A 84 -1.92 5.35 -32.84
C ARG A 84 -2.26 6.43 -31.81
N ALA A 85 -1.67 7.62 -31.92
CA ALA A 85 -1.96 8.74 -31.05
C ALA A 85 -3.43 9.20 -31.19
N ASN A 86 -3.97 9.23 -32.41
CA ASN A 86 -5.37 9.56 -32.66
C ASN A 86 -6.34 8.44 -32.23
N GLY A 87 -5.85 7.21 -32.12
CA GLY A 87 -6.63 6.03 -31.72
C GLY A 87 -6.69 5.76 -30.22
N THR A 88 -5.73 6.26 -29.42
CA THR A 88 -5.66 5.99 -27.98
C THR A 88 -6.62 6.86 -27.17
N LYS A 89 -7.11 6.32 -26.05
CA LYS A 89 -7.89 7.07 -25.06
C LYS A 89 -7.03 7.80 -24.02
N SER A 90 -5.75 7.45 -23.90
CA SER A 90 -4.83 8.13 -22.99
C SER A 90 -4.41 9.49 -23.56
N ARG A 91 -4.72 10.56 -22.83
CA ARG A 91 -4.31 11.92 -23.21
C ARG A 91 -2.80 12.07 -23.15
N GLN A 92 -2.16 11.60 -22.09
CA GLN A 92 -0.72 11.74 -21.91
C GLN A 92 0.08 10.98 -22.97
N TYR A 93 -0.33 9.75 -23.29
CA TYR A 93 0.33 8.94 -24.32
C TYR A 93 0.14 9.55 -25.71
N ARG A 94 -1.07 10.05 -26.02
CA ARG A 94 -1.33 10.78 -27.26
C ARG A 94 -0.44 12.01 -27.37
N ASP A 95 -0.37 12.82 -26.32
CA ASP A 95 0.40 14.06 -26.31
C ASP A 95 1.91 13.78 -26.44
N LEU A 96 2.41 12.67 -25.88
CA LEU A 96 3.79 12.20 -26.08
C LEU A 96 4.06 11.85 -27.54
N LEU A 97 3.20 11.03 -28.16
CA LEU A 97 3.38 10.59 -29.55
C LEU A 97 3.24 11.74 -30.55
N LEU A 98 2.20 12.58 -30.40
CA LEU A 98 1.99 13.73 -31.29
C LEU A 98 3.09 14.78 -31.12
N GLY A 99 3.50 15.04 -29.88
CA GLY A 99 4.63 15.94 -29.60
C GLY A 99 5.90 15.44 -30.28
N TYR A 100 6.19 14.14 -30.17
CA TYR A 100 7.32 13.54 -30.87
C TYR A 100 7.22 13.67 -32.40
N VAL A 101 6.09 13.29 -33.01
CA VAL A 101 5.91 13.40 -34.47
C VAL A 101 6.08 14.84 -34.94
N SER A 102 5.55 15.80 -34.20
CA SER A 102 5.70 17.23 -34.48
C SER A 102 7.16 17.68 -34.40
N THR A 103 7.86 17.33 -33.33
CA THR A 103 9.28 17.69 -33.14
C THR A 103 10.15 17.13 -34.26
N VAL A 104 9.94 15.86 -34.65
CA VAL A 104 10.71 15.25 -35.75
C VAL A 104 10.39 15.90 -37.09
N ARG A 105 9.10 16.12 -37.40
CA ARG A 105 8.68 16.72 -38.68
C ARG A 105 9.20 18.16 -38.84
N ASN A 106 9.32 18.88 -37.73
CA ASN A 106 9.81 20.26 -37.71
C ASN A 106 11.34 20.37 -37.53
N GLY A 107 12.06 19.23 -37.44
CA GLY A 107 13.52 19.22 -37.25
C GLY A 107 14.00 19.75 -35.90
N GLY A 108 13.18 19.68 -34.85
CA GLY A 108 13.54 20.11 -33.50
C GLY A 108 14.37 19.08 -32.73
N ASP A 109 14.91 19.49 -31.58
CA ASP A 109 15.67 18.60 -30.70
C ASP A 109 14.74 17.62 -29.97
N ILE A 110 14.88 16.34 -30.32
CA ILE A 110 14.11 15.23 -29.78
C ILE A 110 14.46 14.98 -28.31
N ALA A 111 15.74 15.07 -27.94
CA ALA A 111 16.19 14.78 -26.59
C ALA A 111 15.68 15.84 -25.61
N ASP A 112 15.76 17.12 -25.99
CA ASP A 112 15.22 18.23 -25.19
C ASP A 112 13.70 18.13 -25.01
N PHE A 113 12.97 17.83 -26.10
CA PHE A 113 11.53 17.60 -26.02
C PHE A 113 11.19 16.45 -25.06
N LEU A 114 11.87 15.31 -25.19
CA LEU A 114 11.61 14.13 -24.36
C LEU A 114 11.98 14.39 -22.89
N GLN A 115 13.06 15.12 -22.62
CA GLN A 115 13.45 15.50 -21.26
C GLN A 115 12.45 16.47 -20.63
N SER A 116 12.00 17.49 -21.37
CA SER A 116 10.95 18.41 -20.93
C SER A 116 9.63 17.65 -20.67
N LYS A 117 9.26 16.74 -21.58
CA LYS A 117 8.05 15.92 -21.42
C LYS A 117 8.14 14.96 -20.23
N MET A 118 9.33 14.41 -19.96
CA MET A 118 9.59 13.59 -18.77
C MET A 118 9.30 14.36 -17.49
N GLN A 119 9.86 15.57 -17.35
CA GLN A 119 9.64 16.42 -16.18
C GLN A 119 8.16 16.77 -16.00
N SER A 120 7.49 17.18 -17.08
CA SER A 120 6.05 17.47 -17.07
C SER A 120 5.20 16.26 -16.63
N ILE A 121 5.57 15.04 -17.03
CA ILE A 121 4.88 13.82 -16.58
C ILE A 121 5.13 13.56 -15.09
N PHE A 122 6.35 13.75 -14.59
CA PHE A 122 6.63 13.63 -13.15
C PHE A 122 5.86 14.66 -12.31
N GLU A 123 5.76 15.91 -12.76
CA GLU A 123 4.93 16.94 -12.12
C GLU A 123 3.44 16.54 -12.10
N PHE A 124 2.94 15.96 -13.19
CA PHE A 124 1.58 15.44 -13.25
C PHE A 124 1.36 14.26 -12.28
N GLU A 125 2.34 13.36 -12.14
CA GLU A 125 2.31 12.27 -11.15
C GLU A 125 2.30 12.78 -9.71
N VAL A 126 3.02 13.87 -9.40
CA VAL A 126 2.94 14.54 -8.08
C VAL A 126 1.51 15.00 -7.81
N ALA A 127 0.84 15.62 -8.80
CA ALA A 127 -0.52 16.09 -8.66
C ALA A 127 -1.52 14.92 -8.45
N ILE A 128 -1.38 13.82 -9.21
CA ILE A 128 -2.18 12.59 -9.00
C ILE A 128 -1.92 11.99 -7.63
N ALA A 129 -0.66 11.96 -7.17
CA ALA A 129 -0.29 11.46 -5.86
C ALA A 129 -1.01 12.24 -4.76
N ARG A 130 -0.97 13.58 -4.80
CA ARG A 130 -1.69 14.45 -3.86
C ARG A 130 -3.20 14.20 -3.86
N GLN A 131 -3.80 14.06 -5.04
CA GLN A 131 -5.23 13.74 -5.14
C GLN A 131 -5.55 12.35 -4.55
N SER A 132 -4.68 11.36 -4.79
CA SER A 132 -4.85 10.01 -4.26
C SER A 132 -4.73 10.00 -2.74
N ILE A 133 -3.81 10.79 -2.18
CA ILE A 133 -3.65 10.98 -0.74
C ILE A 133 -4.91 11.60 -0.12
N ALA A 134 -5.49 12.63 -0.74
CA ALA A 134 -6.75 13.21 -0.25
C ALA A 134 -7.90 12.18 -0.21
N LYS A 135 -8.00 11.33 -1.24
CA LYS A 135 -8.98 10.22 -1.26
C LYS A 135 -8.71 9.18 -0.18
N ILE A 136 -7.44 8.83 0.04
CA ILE A 136 -7.02 7.92 1.12
C ILE A 136 -7.41 8.51 2.47
N GLY A 137 -7.12 9.80 2.68
CA GLY A 137 -7.50 10.51 3.90
C GLY A 137 -8.99 10.43 4.19
N GLY A 138 -9.83 10.75 3.19
CA GLY A 138 -11.28 10.63 3.34
C GLY A 138 -11.76 9.19 3.66
N LEU A 139 -11.11 8.16 3.11
CA LEU A 139 -11.42 6.77 3.45
C LEU A 139 -11.01 6.41 4.88
N VAL A 140 -9.88 6.94 5.36
CA VAL A 140 -9.42 6.75 6.74
C VAL A 140 -10.33 7.44 7.72
N ASP A 141 -10.71 8.69 7.45
CA ASP A 141 -11.61 9.45 8.30
C ASP A 141 -12.97 8.76 8.39
N ALA A 142 -13.52 8.30 7.25
CA ALA A 142 -14.76 7.53 7.21
C ALA A 142 -14.66 6.22 8.01
N TYR A 143 -13.52 5.52 7.94
CA TYR A 143 -13.27 4.30 8.72
C TYR A 143 -13.30 4.59 10.23
N MET A 144 -12.57 5.62 10.67
CA MET A 144 -12.50 5.98 12.09
C MET A 144 -13.87 6.39 12.64
N ILE A 145 -14.60 7.24 11.90
CA ILE A 145 -15.94 7.67 12.29
C ILE A 145 -16.89 6.49 12.39
N MET A 146 -16.87 5.59 11.41
CA MET A 146 -17.72 4.41 11.40
C MET A 146 -17.39 3.45 12.54
N GLN A 147 -16.10 3.23 12.83
CA GLN A 147 -15.72 2.43 13.98
C GLN A 147 -16.32 3.03 15.25
N VAL A 148 -16.13 4.34 15.47
CA VAL A 148 -16.63 5.03 16.67
C VAL A 148 -18.14 4.92 16.77
N ILE A 149 -18.87 5.14 15.67
CA ILE A 149 -20.34 5.02 15.63
C ILE A 149 -20.80 3.58 15.87
N GLY A 150 -20.12 2.59 15.28
CA GLY A 150 -20.55 1.20 15.41
C GLY A 150 -20.36 0.65 16.82
N LEU A 151 -19.26 0.98 17.49
CA LEU A 151 -19.10 0.60 18.91
C LEU A 151 -19.99 1.45 19.83
N SER A 152 -20.24 2.73 19.53
CA SER A 152 -21.16 3.53 20.35
C SER A 152 -22.62 3.07 20.23
N LEU A 153 -23.07 2.71 19.02
CA LEU A 153 -24.39 2.12 18.80
C LEU A 153 -24.55 0.82 19.58
N TYR A 154 -23.53 -0.05 19.58
CA TYR A 154 -23.53 -1.26 20.39
C TYR A 154 -23.68 -0.94 21.88
N VAL A 155 -22.88 0.01 22.40
CA VAL A 155 -22.96 0.41 23.82
C VAL A 155 -24.35 0.91 24.18
N VAL A 156 -24.96 1.71 23.30
CA VAL A 156 -26.34 2.18 23.50
C VAL A 156 -27.30 1.00 23.54
N VAL A 157 -27.20 0.04 22.62
CA VAL A 157 -28.04 -1.17 22.61
C VAL A 157 -27.85 -1.98 23.91
N ALA A 158 -26.61 -2.23 24.33
CA ALA A 158 -26.28 -2.97 25.54
C ALA A 158 -26.72 -2.26 26.84
N ALA A 159 -26.76 -0.92 26.82
CA ALA A 159 -27.28 -0.10 27.91
C ALA A 159 -28.82 -0.07 27.94
N LEU A 160 -29.47 -0.17 26.79
CA LEU A 160 -30.93 -0.19 26.70
C LEU A 160 -31.49 -1.55 27.11
N SER A 161 -30.81 -2.65 26.78
CA SER A 161 -31.18 -4.00 27.24
C SER A 161 -31.08 -4.19 28.76
N SER A 162 -30.38 -3.30 29.47
CA SER A 162 -30.27 -3.36 30.93
C SER A 162 -31.42 -2.63 31.67
N LEU A 163 -32.33 -1.96 30.96
CA LEU A 163 -33.49 -1.32 31.57
C LEU A 163 -34.67 -2.31 31.62
N PRO A 164 -35.43 -2.37 32.74
CA PRO A 164 -36.60 -3.25 32.90
C PRO A 164 -37.79 -2.88 31.99
N ALA A 165 -37.67 -1.77 31.24
CA ALA A 165 -38.69 -1.29 30.32
C ALA A 165 -38.48 -1.87 28.91
N GLY A 166 -38.67 -3.19 28.77
CA GLY A 166 -38.57 -3.94 27.50
C GLY A 166 -39.61 -3.55 26.42
N ASP A 167 -40.48 -2.57 26.67
CA ASP A 167 -41.55 -2.16 25.74
C ASP A 167 -41.15 -1.01 24.78
N LEU A 168 -39.98 -0.39 24.95
CA LEU A 168 -39.51 0.73 24.11
C LEU A 168 -38.59 0.30 22.96
N ILE A 169 -38.16 -0.96 22.94
CA ILE A 169 -37.20 -1.52 21.97
C ILE A 169 -37.95 -2.56 21.12
N PRO A 170 -37.85 -2.55 19.78
CA PRO A 170 -38.37 -3.64 18.97
C PRO A 170 -37.78 -4.96 19.47
N ILE A 171 -38.61 -5.98 19.74
CA ILE A 171 -38.24 -7.30 20.30
C ILE A 171 -37.04 -7.96 19.56
N SER A 172 -36.75 -7.56 18.32
CA SER A 172 -35.58 -7.98 17.54
C SER A 172 -34.23 -7.40 17.99
N MET A 173 -34.19 -6.34 18.79
CA MET A 173 -32.97 -5.64 19.24
C MET A 173 -32.58 -5.92 20.69
N ASP A 174 -33.46 -6.52 21.49
CA ASP A 174 -33.20 -6.90 22.89
C ASP A 174 -32.53 -8.28 23.03
N SER A 175 -32.20 -8.92 21.90
CA SER A 175 -31.54 -10.22 21.90
C SER A 175 -30.02 -10.06 22.03
N PRO A 176 -29.33 -10.83 22.89
CA PRO A 176 -27.87 -10.94 22.90
C PRO A 176 -27.30 -11.24 21.50
N VAL A 177 -28.07 -11.93 20.65
CA VAL A 177 -27.73 -12.23 19.26
C VAL A 177 -27.49 -10.96 18.42
N PHE A 178 -28.25 -9.89 18.66
CA PHE A 178 -28.10 -8.63 17.91
C PHE A 178 -26.80 -7.92 18.27
N SER A 179 -26.44 -7.93 19.55
CA SER A 179 -25.15 -7.45 20.07
C SER A 179 -23.97 -8.19 19.41
N TYR A 180 -24.01 -9.54 19.39
CA TYR A 180 -23.01 -10.35 18.69
C TYR A 180 -22.93 -10.04 17.19
N LEU A 181 -24.07 -9.79 16.54
CA LEU A 181 -24.14 -9.47 15.11
C LEU A 181 -23.44 -8.12 14.81
N ILE A 182 -23.64 -7.09 15.63
CA ILE A 182 -22.97 -5.79 15.43
C ILE A 182 -21.45 -5.93 15.50
N VAL A 183 -20.95 -6.58 16.56
CA VAL A 183 -19.51 -6.65 16.86
C VAL A 183 -18.77 -7.61 15.93
N PHE A 184 -19.33 -8.78 15.65
CA PHE A 184 -18.63 -9.83 14.89
C PHE A 184 -19.00 -9.88 13.41
N VAL A 185 -20.12 -9.27 13.00
CA VAL A 185 -20.56 -9.29 11.59
C VAL A 185 -20.53 -7.90 10.99
N ILE A 186 -21.33 -6.95 11.48
CA ILE A 186 -21.47 -5.63 10.85
C ILE A 186 -20.14 -4.89 10.83
N LEU A 187 -19.49 -4.71 11.99
CA LEU A 187 -18.26 -3.95 12.08
C LEU A 187 -17.12 -4.55 11.21
N PRO A 188 -16.80 -5.85 11.28
CA PRO A 188 -15.79 -6.45 10.41
C PRO A 188 -16.14 -6.36 8.92
N VAL A 189 -17.40 -6.56 8.54
CA VAL A 189 -17.82 -6.47 7.13
C VAL A 189 -17.55 -5.07 6.59
N ILE A 190 -17.89 -4.03 7.35
CA ILE A 190 -17.67 -2.68 6.86
C ILE A 190 -16.18 -2.30 6.88
N SER A 191 -15.42 -2.73 7.89
CA SER A 191 -13.95 -2.60 7.89
C SER A 191 -13.32 -3.26 6.66
N ILE A 192 -13.74 -4.47 6.31
CA ILE A 192 -13.27 -5.18 5.11
C ILE A 192 -13.67 -4.44 3.84
N ALA A 193 -14.88 -3.87 3.77
CA ALA A 193 -15.33 -3.08 2.63
C ALA A 193 -14.44 -1.84 2.40
N ILE A 194 -14.05 -1.14 3.48
CA ILE A 194 -13.12 0.00 3.39
C ILE A 194 -11.71 -0.47 3.02
N LEU A 195 -11.20 -1.56 3.61
CA LEU A 195 -9.90 -2.10 3.23
C LEU A 195 -9.88 -2.45 1.73
N PHE A 196 -10.96 -3.00 1.18
CA PHE A 196 -11.09 -3.25 -0.25
C PHE A 196 -11.09 -1.97 -1.10
N ALA A 197 -11.74 -0.89 -0.64
CA ALA A 197 -11.69 0.41 -1.29
C ALA A 197 -10.27 1.03 -1.26
N LEU A 198 -9.55 0.86 -0.14
CA LEU A 198 -8.15 1.28 -0.01
C LEU A 198 -7.22 0.49 -0.93
N ASP A 199 -7.45 -0.81 -1.12
CA ASP A 199 -6.62 -1.63 -2.02
C ASP A 199 -6.64 -1.13 -3.46
N LYS A 200 -7.81 -0.69 -3.94
CA LYS A 200 -7.97 -0.13 -5.29
C LYS A 200 -7.32 1.23 -5.46
N THR A 201 -7.21 2.00 -4.38
CA THR A 201 -6.71 3.38 -4.40
C THR A 201 -5.20 3.42 -4.21
N VAL A 202 -4.66 2.57 -3.33
CA VAL A 202 -3.25 2.54 -2.96
C VAL A 202 -2.51 1.43 -3.72
N SER A 203 -1.62 1.83 -4.64
CA SER A 203 -0.70 0.91 -5.29
C SER A 203 0.37 0.40 -4.31
N SER A 204 0.66 -0.89 -4.33
CA SER A 204 1.73 -1.45 -3.51
C SER A 204 3.11 -1.10 -4.05
N SER A 205 3.97 -0.54 -3.19
CA SER A 205 5.40 -0.31 -3.45
C SER A 205 6.26 -1.55 -3.19
N LEU A 206 5.79 -2.46 -2.32
CA LEU A 206 6.45 -3.71 -1.92
C LEU A 206 6.24 -4.86 -2.92
N VAL A 207 7.33 -5.32 -3.52
CA VAL A 207 7.38 -6.47 -4.43
C VAL A 207 7.36 -7.79 -3.64
N GLY A 208 6.54 -8.75 -4.08
CA GLY A 208 6.47 -10.09 -3.45
C GLY A 208 5.63 -10.16 -2.17
N SER A 209 4.89 -9.10 -1.84
CA SER A 209 4.06 -9.03 -0.63
C SER A 209 2.88 -10.02 -0.64
N ARG A 210 2.31 -10.35 -1.81
CA ARG A 210 1.10 -11.19 -1.91
C ARG A 210 1.25 -12.57 -1.26
N GLU A 211 2.39 -13.24 -1.41
CA GLU A 211 2.60 -14.57 -0.84
C GLU A 211 2.64 -14.53 0.69
N VAL A 212 3.27 -13.49 1.26
CA VAL A 212 3.32 -13.28 2.71
C VAL A 212 1.93 -12.97 3.25
N LEU A 213 1.16 -12.17 2.53
CA LEU A 213 -0.21 -11.84 2.90
C LEU A 213 -1.09 -13.09 2.95
N LEU A 214 -1.01 -13.94 1.92
CA LEU A 214 -1.82 -15.16 1.84
C LEU A 214 -1.47 -16.14 2.96
N ARG A 215 -0.18 -16.43 3.17
CA ARG A 215 0.26 -17.30 4.26
C ARG A 215 -0.11 -16.72 5.62
N GLY A 216 0.05 -15.41 5.80
CA GLY A 216 -0.36 -14.71 7.02
C GLY A 216 -1.87 -14.80 7.27
N ALA A 217 -2.70 -14.57 6.25
CA ALA A 217 -4.15 -14.71 6.36
C ALA A 217 -4.57 -16.15 6.70
N MET A 218 -3.88 -17.16 6.17
CA MET A 218 -4.10 -18.56 6.55
C MET A 218 -3.76 -18.82 8.01
N PHE A 219 -2.63 -18.30 8.51
CA PHE A 219 -2.28 -18.43 9.92
C PHE A 219 -3.27 -17.71 10.84
N SER A 220 -3.70 -16.50 10.48
CA SER A 220 -4.71 -15.76 11.25
C SER A 220 -6.07 -16.45 11.24
N GLY A 221 -6.51 -16.97 10.09
CA GLY A 221 -7.75 -17.76 10.00
C GLY A 221 -7.69 -19.05 10.82
N ALA A 222 -6.56 -19.77 10.77
CA ALA A 222 -6.34 -20.96 11.59
C ALA A 222 -6.33 -20.65 13.09
N ALA A 223 -5.74 -19.53 13.50
CA ALA A 223 -5.73 -19.12 14.90
C ALA A 223 -7.11 -18.73 15.42
N ILE A 224 -7.91 -18.00 14.62
CA ILE A 224 -9.31 -17.67 14.97
C ILE A 224 -10.14 -18.96 15.07
N LEU A 225 -10.00 -19.89 14.14
CA LEU A 225 -10.68 -21.19 14.19
C LEU A 225 -10.26 -22.01 15.41
N ALA A 226 -8.96 -22.06 15.71
CA ALA A 226 -8.45 -22.75 16.89
C ALA A 226 -9.00 -22.14 18.18
N PHE A 227 -9.03 -20.81 18.30
CA PHE A 227 -9.63 -20.13 19.44
C PHE A 227 -11.11 -20.51 19.60
N VAL A 228 -11.90 -20.44 18.52
CA VAL A 228 -13.33 -20.79 18.57
C VAL A 228 -13.53 -22.25 18.98
N LEU A 229 -12.76 -23.18 18.43
CA LEU A 229 -12.85 -24.60 18.79
C LEU A 229 -12.49 -24.85 20.26
N ILE A 230 -11.41 -24.23 20.76
CA ILE A 230 -10.97 -24.41 22.15
C ILE A 230 -11.98 -23.77 23.12
N HIS A 231 -12.52 -22.60 22.79
CA HIS A 231 -13.57 -21.96 23.58
C HIS A 231 -14.84 -22.83 23.65
N LEU A 232 -15.28 -23.41 22.52
CA LEU A 232 -16.43 -24.33 22.48
C LEU A 232 -16.25 -25.59 23.34
N THR A 233 -15.02 -26.06 23.54
CA THR A 233 -14.73 -27.22 24.41
C THR A 233 -14.72 -26.89 25.90
N GLY A 234 -14.81 -25.61 26.28
CA GLY A 234 -14.72 -25.16 27.69
C GLY A 234 -13.32 -25.28 28.31
N MET A 235 -12.35 -25.87 27.60
CA MET A 235 -10.98 -26.06 28.11
C MET A 235 -10.24 -24.74 28.34
N LEU A 236 -10.65 -23.66 27.66
CA LEU A 236 -10.00 -22.35 27.75
C LEU A 236 -10.32 -21.64 29.08
N GLU A 237 -11.56 -21.74 29.54
CA GLU A 237 -12.10 -20.98 30.68
C GLU A 237 -11.42 -21.36 32.01
N GLY A 238 -10.84 -22.56 32.09
CA GLY A 238 -10.06 -22.99 33.25
C GLY A 238 -8.61 -22.53 33.29
N ILE A 239 -8.08 -21.92 32.22
CA ILE A 239 -6.65 -21.54 32.10
C ILE A 239 -6.49 -20.02 31.95
N LEU A 240 -7.29 -19.40 31.09
CA LEU A 240 -7.18 -17.97 30.78
C LEU A 240 -8.54 -17.41 30.34
N ASP A 241 -8.93 -16.23 30.82
CA ASP A 241 -10.17 -15.57 30.38
C ASP A 241 -10.16 -15.37 28.84
N PRO A 242 -11.24 -15.71 28.13
CA PRO A 242 -11.39 -15.48 26.68
C PRO A 242 -11.02 -14.07 26.21
N VAL A 243 -11.22 -13.05 27.05
CA VAL A 243 -10.85 -11.64 26.80
C VAL A 243 -9.36 -11.48 26.51
N TYR A 244 -8.51 -12.23 27.21
CA TYR A 244 -7.05 -12.18 27.04
C TYR A 244 -6.55 -13.23 26.05
N ALA A 245 -7.22 -14.38 25.98
CA ALA A 245 -6.84 -15.46 25.10
C ALA A 245 -6.95 -15.03 23.63
N PHE A 246 -8.08 -14.42 23.24
CA PHE A 246 -8.30 -14.03 21.85
C PHE A 246 -7.23 -13.06 21.29
N PRO A 247 -6.89 -11.94 21.95
CA PRO A 247 -5.76 -11.08 21.57
C PRO A 247 -4.43 -11.83 21.42
N LEU A 248 -4.11 -12.76 22.33
CA LEU A 248 -2.87 -13.53 22.30
C LEU A 248 -2.80 -14.46 21.09
N PHE A 249 -3.91 -15.11 20.72
CA PHE A 249 -4.00 -15.91 19.50
C PHE A 249 -3.76 -15.05 18.24
N LEU A 250 -4.36 -13.86 18.18
CA LEU A 250 -4.16 -12.92 17.08
C LEU A 250 -2.71 -12.42 16.98
N ILE A 251 -2.10 -12.07 18.12
CA ILE A 251 -0.70 -11.67 18.19
C ILE A 251 0.18 -12.81 17.69
N GLY A 252 0.02 -14.02 18.23
CA GLY A 252 0.78 -15.21 17.86
C GLY A 252 0.73 -15.51 16.37
N ALA A 253 -0.47 -15.47 15.78
CA ALA A 253 -0.66 -15.68 14.34
C ALA A 253 0.01 -14.59 13.48
N SER A 254 0.14 -13.37 14.01
CA SER A 254 0.65 -12.21 13.30
C SER A 254 2.19 -12.07 13.40
N VAL A 255 2.85 -12.76 14.35
CA VAL A 255 4.31 -12.62 14.58
C VAL A 255 5.14 -13.00 13.36
N TRP A 256 4.90 -14.18 12.78
CA TRP A 256 5.69 -14.67 11.65
C TRP A 256 5.57 -13.76 10.41
N PRO A 257 4.35 -13.39 9.95
CA PRO A 257 4.20 -12.42 8.87
C PRO A 257 4.83 -11.06 9.20
N ALA A 258 4.67 -10.56 10.43
CA ALA A 258 5.26 -9.27 10.85
C ALA A 258 6.79 -9.28 10.74
N TYR A 259 7.45 -10.36 11.19
CA TYR A 259 8.91 -10.51 11.10
C TYR A 259 9.41 -10.45 9.65
N LYS A 260 8.81 -11.23 8.74
CA LYS A 260 9.19 -11.23 7.31
C LYS A 260 8.97 -9.85 6.66
N THR A 261 7.96 -9.13 7.13
CA THR A 261 7.63 -7.80 6.62
C THR A 261 8.67 -6.76 7.02
N LEU A 262 9.14 -6.79 8.26
CA LEU A 262 10.16 -5.85 8.74
C LEU A 262 11.45 -5.92 7.91
N SER A 263 11.90 -7.12 7.56
CA SER A 263 13.05 -7.31 6.65
C SER A 263 12.76 -6.75 5.25
N SER A 264 11.60 -7.06 4.68
CA SER A 264 11.21 -6.57 3.34
C SER A 264 11.08 -5.05 3.27
N GLU A 265 10.58 -4.42 4.33
CA GLU A 265 10.47 -2.96 4.44
C GLU A 265 11.83 -2.29 4.61
N ARG A 266 12.74 -2.87 5.39
CA ARG A 266 14.11 -2.34 5.54
C ARG A 266 14.81 -2.34 4.20
N ASN A 267 14.75 -3.45 3.46
CA ASN A 267 15.26 -3.53 2.11
C ASN A 267 14.64 -2.47 1.19
N MET A 268 13.30 -2.37 1.15
CA MET A 268 12.62 -1.35 0.34
C MET A 268 13.08 0.08 0.67
N LYS A 269 13.15 0.44 1.96
CA LYS A 269 13.55 1.78 2.41
C LYS A 269 15.02 2.08 2.08
N GLY A 270 15.92 1.13 2.29
CA GLY A 270 17.34 1.26 1.92
C GLY A 270 17.52 1.48 0.42
N MET A 271 16.82 0.67 -0.40
CA MET A 271 16.83 0.82 -1.86
C MET A 271 16.30 2.17 -2.32
N GLU A 272 15.18 2.65 -1.76
CA GLU A 272 14.59 3.92 -2.20
C GLU A 272 15.43 5.13 -1.80
N ALA A 273 16.05 5.11 -0.62
CA ALA A 273 16.79 6.25 -0.08
C ALA A 273 18.17 6.42 -0.72
N GLU A 274 18.91 5.32 -0.96
CA GLU A 274 20.31 5.40 -1.41
C GLU A 274 20.48 5.31 -2.93
N LEU A 275 19.48 4.78 -3.65
CA LEU A 275 19.53 4.65 -5.11
C LEU A 275 19.73 5.99 -5.86
N PRO A 276 19.08 7.11 -5.50
CA PRO A 276 19.30 8.39 -6.17
C PRO A 276 20.75 8.87 -6.05
N SER A 277 21.35 8.78 -4.85
CA SER A 277 22.76 9.11 -4.64
C SER A 277 23.69 8.20 -5.42
N TYR A 278 23.42 6.89 -5.42
CA TYR A 278 24.21 5.93 -6.18
C TYR A 278 24.20 6.21 -7.69
N LEU A 279 23.02 6.49 -8.26
CA LEU A 279 22.90 6.85 -9.68
C LEU A 279 23.56 8.19 -10.00
N ARG A 280 23.54 9.15 -9.06
CA ARG A 280 24.26 10.42 -9.19
C ARG A 280 25.77 10.21 -9.20
N ASP A 281 26.31 9.39 -8.31
CA ASP A 281 27.74 9.05 -8.27
C ASP A 281 28.20 8.32 -9.55
N ILE A 282 27.35 7.45 -10.11
CA ILE A 282 27.58 6.83 -11.42
C ILE A 282 27.65 7.90 -12.51
N ALA A 283 26.70 8.84 -12.55
CA ALA A 283 26.67 9.90 -13.55
C ALA A 283 27.88 10.84 -13.42
N GLU A 284 28.27 11.22 -12.20
CA GLU A 284 29.41 12.08 -11.91
C GLU A 284 30.75 11.42 -12.27
N SER A 285 30.94 10.16 -11.89
CA SER A 285 32.15 9.41 -12.25
C SER A 285 32.24 9.16 -13.76
N ARG A 286 31.10 9.03 -14.45
CA ARG A 286 31.07 8.97 -15.91
C ARG A 286 31.45 10.31 -16.55
N LYS A 287 30.98 11.44 -15.99
CA LYS A 287 31.42 12.79 -16.40
C LYS A 287 32.94 12.98 -16.21
N ALA A 288 33.53 12.31 -15.22
CA ALA A 288 34.98 12.27 -15.01
C ALA A 288 35.75 11.32 -15.95
N GLY A 289 35.06 10.63 -16.87
CA GLY A 289 35.69 9.82 -17.93
C GLY A 289 35.83 8.32 -17.64
N LEU A 290 35.34 7.81 -16.50
CA LEU A 290 35.31 6.36 -16.26
C LEU A 290 34.36 5.65 -17.25
N SER A 291 34.63 4.38 -17.59
CA SER A 291 33.68 3.58 -18.36
C SER A 291 32.40 3.31 -17.54
N PRO A 292 31.23 3.06 -18.17
CA PRO A 292 29.97 2.82 -17.44
C PRO A 292 30.07 1.73 -16.37
N GLU A 293 30.77 0.64 -16.67
CA GLU A 293 31.00 -0.47 -15.74
C GLU A 293 31.92 -0.06 -14.59
N LYS A 294 33.00 0.68 -14.88
CA LYS A 294 33.90 1.21 -13.85
C LYS A 294 33.21 2.25 -12.96
N SER A 295 32.31 3.07 -13.51
CA SER A 295 31.49 4.01 -12.76
C SER A 295 30.59 3.31 -11.73
N ILE A 296 30.00 2.17 -12.11
CA ILE A 296 29.17 1.34 -11.24
C ILE A 296 29.98 0.72 -10.11
N ILE A 297 31.15 0.17 -10.44
CA ILE A 297 32.07 -0.42 -9.46
C ILE A 297 32.54 0.66 -8.48
N TYR A 298 33.00 1.81 -8.99
CA TYR A 298 33.45 2.95 -8.19
C TYR A 298 32.37 3.47 -7.23
N ALA A 299 31.13 3.61 -7.71
CA ALA A 299 30.02 4.07 -6.88
C ALA A 299 29.62 3.04 -5.80
N SER A 300 29.88 1.74 -6.02
CA SER A 300 29.52 0.69 -5.06
C SER A 300 30.37 0.66 -3.79
N ASP A 301 31.56 1.25 -3.81
CA ASP A 301 32.45 1.33 -2.65
C ASP A 301 32.05 2.43 -1.64
N ARG A 302 31.15 3.34 -2.02
CA ARG A 302 30.79 4.55 -1.24
C ARG A 302 29.45 4.43 -0.51
N LEU A 303 28.89 3.22 -0.48
CA LEU A 303 27.55 2.95 0.05
C LEU A 303 27.56 2.83 1.57
N ARG A 304 26.48 3.32 2.19
CA ARG A 304 26.29 3.38 3.65
C ARG A 304 25.24 2.39 4.14
N ASP A 305 24.15 2.17 3.40
CA ASP A 305 23.10 1.25 3.83
C ASP A 305 23.52 -0.21 3.59
N HIS A 306 23.36 -1.06 4.60
CA HIS A 306 23.80 -2.45 4.55
C HIS A 306 23.02 -3.30 3.53
N GLU A 307 21.70 -3.10 3.45
CA GLU A 307 20.83 -3.83 2.51
C GLU A 307 21.14 -3.41 1.08
N PHE A 308 21.30 -2.09 0.86
CA PHE A 308 21.69 -1.53 -0.43
C PHE A 308 23.07 -2.00 -0.88
N HIS A 309 24.07 -1.88 0.00
CA HIS A 309 25.43 -2.33 -0.28
C HIS A 309 25.46 -3.81 -0.66
N THR A 310 24.71 -4.68 0.03
CA THR A 310 24.69 -6.12 -0.29
C THR A 310 24.19 -6.40 -1.71
N VAL A 311 23.10 -5.75 -2.12
CA VAL A 311 22.54 -5.91 -3.47
C VAL A 311 23.46 -5.32 -4.52
N VAL A 312 23.96 -4.10 -4.32
CA VAL A 312 24.79 -3.40 -5.30
C VAL A 312 26.19 -4.03 -5.40
N ARG A 313 26.78 -4.53 -4.31
CA ARG A 313 28.06 -5.26 -4.37
C ARG A 313 27.93 -6.53 -5.20
N SER A 314 26.85 -7.28 -5.00
CA SER A 314 26.55 -8.47 -5.81
C SER A 314 26.38 -8.11 -7.29
N PHE A 315 25.72 -6.99 -7.58
CA PHE A 315 25.58 -6.44 -8.92
C PHE A 315 26.93 -6.05 -9.56
N SER A 316 27.76 -5.27 -8.85
CA SER A 316 29.10 -4.84 -9.30
C SER A 316 30.04 -6.02 -9.53
N ASN A 317 30.09 -6.98 -8.62
CA ASN A 317 30.96 -8.17 -8.75
C ASN A 317 30.56 -9.00 -9.98
N GLN A 318 29.25 -9.16 -10.25
CA GLN A 318 28.79 -9.89 -11.43
C GLN A 318 29.13 -9.15 -12.73
N LEU A 319 29.09 -7.81 -12.74
CA LEU A 319 29.55 -7.00 -13.87
C LEU A 319 31.06 -7.16 -14.10
N GLU A 320 31.86 -7.09 -13.04
CA GLU A 320 33.31 -7.27 -13.10
C GLU A 320 33.69 -8.66 -13.66
N TRP A 321 32.91 -9.68 -13.33
CA TRP A 321 33.12 -11.06 -13.80
C TRP A 321 32.55 -11.32 -15.20
N GLY A 322 32.01 -10.31 -15.88
CA GLY A 322 31.48 -10.43 -17.24
C GLY A 322 30.21 -11.29 -17.36
N VAL A 323 29.43 -11.40 -16.29
CA VAL A 323 28.16 -12.15 -16.32
C VAL A 323 27.17 -11.45 -17.29
N PRO A 324 26.40 -12.19 -18.10
CA PRO A 324 25.44 -11.56 -19.01
C PRO A 324 24.43 -10.68 -18.27
N LEU A 325 24.24 -9.43 -18.72
CA LEU A 325 23.38 -8.41 -18.11
C LEU A 325 21.96 -8.90 -17.79
N ARG A 326 21.41 -9.78 -18.64
CA ARG A 326 20.12 -10.42 -18.39
C ARG A 326 20.11 -11.25 -17.09
N LYS A 327 21.13 -12.07 -16.86
CA LYS A 327 21.26 -12.92 -15.66
C LYS A 327 21.55 -12.07 -14.42
N ILE A 328 22.35 -11.00 -14.58
CA ILE A 328 22.59 -10.02 -13.52
C ILE A 328 21.25 -9.41 -13.05
N TYR A 329 20.40 -9.00 -13.98
CA TYR A 329 19.09 -8.47 -13.64
C TYR A 329 18.20 -9.50 -12.92
N GLU A 330 18.19 -10.77 -13.37
CA GLU A 330 17.41 -11.83 -12.73
C GLU A 330 17.83 -12.03 -11.26
N ASN A 331 19.14 -11.99 -10.96
CA ASN A 331 19.67 -12.06 -9.60
C ASN A 331 19.36 -10.81 -8.77
N LEU A 332 19.54 -9.62 -9.34
CA LEU A 332 19.20 -8.35 -8.69
C LEU A 332 17.71 -8.27 -8.37
N ALA A 333 16.87 -8.74 -9.28
CA ALA A 333 15.42 -8.71 -9.12
C ALA A 333 14.91 -9.58 -7.96
N ALA A 334 15.65 -10.62 -7.57
CA ALA A 334 15.32 -11.43 -6.40
C ALA A 334 15.58 -10.68 -5.07
N GLY A 335 16.61 -9.83 -5.04
CA GLY A 335 17.09 -9.12 -3.84
C GLY A 335 16.41 -7.78 -3.57
N VAL A 336 15.84 -7.13 -4.59
CA VAL A 336 15.25 -5.78 -4.46
C VAL A 336 13.73 -5.87 -4.21
N LYS A 337 13.26 -5.31 -3.09
CA LYS A 337 11.83 -5.29 -2.73
C LYS A 337 11.09 -3.99 -3.11
N SER A 338 11.78 -2.95 -3.55
CA SER A 338 11.16 -1.73 -4.08
C SER A 338 10.91 -1.84 -5.58
N ARG A 339 9.66 -1.62 -6.00
CA ARG A 339 9.29 -1.59 -7.43
C ARG A 339 9.99 -0.44 -8.17
N MET A 340 10.10 0.74 -7.53
CA MET A 340 10.77 1.90 -8.11
C MET A 340 12.25 1.59 -8.36
N ALA A 341 12.92 0.98 -7.39
CA ALA A 341 14.33 0.62 -7.53
C ALA A 341 14.58 -0.41 -8.63
N LEU A 342 13.74 -1.47 -8.71
CA LEU A 342 13.82 -2.47 -9.77
C LEU A 342 13.76 -1.87 -11.18
N ILE A 343 12.90 -0.86 -11.37
CA ILE A 343 12.74 -0.21 -12.66
C ILE A 343 13.99 0.60 -13.00
N HIS A 344 14.51 1.40 -12.06
CA HIS A 344 15.71 2.20 -12.30
C HIS A 344 16.96 1.33 -12.51
N PHE A 345 17.14 0.25 -11.75
CA PHE A 345 18.21 -0.73 -12.01
C PHE A 345 18.06 -1.39 -13.38
N ARG A 346 16.83 -1.72 -13.80
CA ARG A 346 16.61 -2.25 -15.15
C ARG A 346 16.95 -1.22 -16.22
N ILE A 347 16.56 0.04 -16.04
CA ILE A 347 16.88 1.12 -16.98
C ILE A 347 18.39 1.35 -17.04
N LEU A 348 19.10 1.29 -15.90
CA LEU A 348 20.56 1.34 -15.84
C LEU A 348 21.20 0.24 -16.70
N ILE A 349 20.76 -1.01 -16.50
CA ILE A 349 21.26 -2.16 -17.26
C ILE A 349 20.98 -2.00 -18.76
N GLU A 350 19.80 -1.54 -19.13
CA GLU A 350 19.42 -1.31 -20.53
C GLU A 350 20.26 -0.18 -21.16
N ALA A 351 20.56 0.87 -20.39
CA ALA A 351 21.44 1.94 -20.83
C ALA A 351 22.85 1.42 -21.10
N ILE A 352 23.39 0.53 -20.26
CA ILE A 352 24.70 -0.09 -20.50
C ILE A 352 24.66 -0.99 -21.75
N GLU A 353 23.64 -1.86 -21.86
CA GLU A 353 23.48 -2.82 -22.97
C GLU A 353 23.33 -2.11 -24.33
N SER A 354 22.66 -0.97 -24.35
CA SER A 354 22.40 -0.23 -25.59
C SER A 354 23.57 0.65 -26.04
N GLY A 355 24.74 0.56 -25.39
CA GLY A 355 25.84 1.51 -25.56
C GLY A 355 25.53 2.91 -24.99
N GLY A 356 24.39 3.06 -24.31
CA GLY A 356 23.83 4.28 -23.74
C GLY A 356 24.38 4.70 -22.39
N GLY A 357 25.55 4.20 -22.00
CA GLY A 357 26.29 4.68 -20.83
C GLY A 357 26.91 6.08 -21.03
N TYR A 358 26.29 6.94 -21.86
CA TYR A 358 26.72 8.32 -22.07
C TYR A 358 26.39 9.18 -20.83
N THR A 359 27.12 10.27 -20.66
CA THR A 359 26.98 11.17 -19.50
C THR A 359 25.55 11.72 -19.37
N ALA A 360 24.93 12.13 -20.48
CA ALA A 360 23.56 12.66 -20.50
C ALA A 360 22.52 11.62 -20.07
N SER A 361 22.65 10.38 -20.55
CA SER A 361 21.75 9.27 -20.24
C SER A 361 21.72 8.93 -18.74
N LEU A 362 22.90 8.83 -18.12
CA LEU A 362 23.01 8.56 -16.69
C LEU A 362 22.55 9.74 -15.84
N ASP A 363 22.73 10.98 -16.31
CA ASP A 363 22.21 12.19 -15.66
C ASP A 363 20.67 12.22 -15.69
N ILE A 364 20.05 11.86 -16.81
CA ILE A 364 18.59 11.72 -16.93
C ILE A 364 18.08 10.63 -15.98
N LEU A 365 18.78 9.50 -15.89
CA LEU A 365 18.42 8.41 -15.00
C LEU A 365 18.50 8.81 -13.52
N ALA A 366 19.56 9.52 -13.13
CA ALA A 366 19.74 10.04 -11.77
C ALA A 366 18.60 11.03 -11.42
N LYS A 367 18.31 12.00 -12.29
CA LYS A 367 17.20 12.95 -12.13
C LYS A 367 15.84 12.26 -12.04
N SER A 368 15.60 11.24 -12.87
CA SER A 368 14.37 10.43 -12.81
C SER A 368 14.25 9.70 -11.46
N SER A 369 15.35 9.13 -10.96
CA SER A 369 15.36 8.45 -9.67
C SER A 369 15.10 9.42 -8.51
N GLU A 370 15.68 10.61 -8.57
CA GLU A 370 15.46 11.68 -7.59
C GLU A 370 14.01 12.16 -7.60
N ALA A 371 13.43 12.43 -8.77
CA ALA A 371 12.02 12.80 -8.91
C ALA A 371 11.09 11.71 -8.35
N ALA A 372 11.35 10.44 -8.68
CA ALA A 372 10.58 9.31 -8.17
C ALA A 372 10.73 9.14 -6.65
N TYR A 373 11.92 9.34 -6.08
CA TYR A 373 12.13 9.32 -4.63
C TYR A 373 11.40 10.46 -3.94
N ASN A 374 11.46 11.67 -4.47
CA ASN A 374 10.78 12.84 -3.92
C ASN A 374 9.26 12.64 -3.89
N ILE A 375 8.67 12.08 -4.96
CA ILE A 375 7.25 11.71 -4.99
C ILE A 375 6.90 10.72 -3.88
N GLU A 376 7.72 9.68 -3.68
CA GLU A 376 7.46 8.66 -2.67
C GLU A 376 7.64 9.20 -1.24
N ASN A 377 8.64 10.06 -1.03
CA ASN A 377 8.88 10.71 0.25
C ASN A 377 7.77 11.71 0.59
N GLU A 378 7.28 12.48 -0.38
CA GLU A 378 6.14 13.38 -0.23
C GLU A 378 4.87 12.61 0.13
N LYS A 379 4.58 11.50 -0.57
CA LYS A 379 3.47 10.59 -0.23
C LYS A 379 3.55 10.11 1.21
N LYS A 380 4.71 9.59 1.62
CA LYS A 380 4.93 9.13 3.00
C LYS A 380 4.70 10.25 4.00
N SER A 381 5.21 11.46 3.73
CA SER A 381 5.06 12.62 4.61
C SER A 381 3.59 13.01 4.82
N MET A 382 2.82 13.12 3.73
CA MET A 382 1.41 13.50 3.80
C MET A 382 0.52 12.41 4.42
N LEU A 383 0.95 11.15 4.43
CA LEU A 383 0.21 10.04 5.05
C LEU A 383 0.52 9.86 6.54
N LYS A 384 1.59 10.46 7.07
CA LYS A 384 1.96 10.39 8.50
C LYS A 384 0.87 10.84 9.47
N PRO A 385 0.12 11.94 9.23
CA PRO A 385 -0.95 12.35 10.14
C PRO A 385 -2.06 11.30 10.28
N TYR A 386 -2.50 10.71 9.16
CA TYR A 386 -3.52 9.66 9.15
C TYR A 386 -3.07 8.40 9.91
N PHE A 387 -1.77 8.07 9.83
CA PHE A 387 -1.16 7.01 10.63
C PHE A 387 -1.29 7.29 12.13
N LEU A 388 -0.97 8.50 12.60
CA LEU A 388 -1.04 8.85 14.02
C LEU A 388 -2.48 8.89 14.55
N ILE A 389 -3.40 9.46 13.77
CA ILE A 389 -4.82 9.53 14.12
C ILE A 389 -5.40 8.12 14.31
N ALA A 390 -5.03 7.16 13.46
CA ALA A 390 -5.51 5.78 13.56
C ALA A 390 -5.12 5.10 14.89
N PHE A 391 -3.88 5.31 15.35
CA PHE A 391 -3.44 4.81 16.66
C PHE A 391 -4.21 5.46 17.80
N MET A 392 -4.35 6.78 17.76
CA MET A 392 -5.02 7.54 18.80
C MET A 392 -6.50 7.17 18.91
N VAL A 393 -7.21 7.08 17.78
CA VAL A 393 -8.63 6.69 17.76
C VAL A 393 -8.80 5.28 18.32
N THR A 394 -8.00 4.31 17.88
CA THR A 394 -8.12 2.92 18.37
C THR A 394 -7.87 2.82 19.87
N ALA A 395 -6.84 3.51 20.39
CA ALA A 395 -6.51 3.52 21.81
C ALA A 395 -7.61 4.19 22.65
N LEU A 396 -8.02 5.41 22.26
CA LEU A 396 -9.07 6.15 22.96
C LEU A 396 -10.39 5.40 22.94
N MET A 397 -10.77 4.87 21.78
CA MET A 397 -12.00 4.10 21.60
C MET A 397 -12.00 2.83 22.46
N SER A 398 -10.88 2.10 22.52
CA SER A 398 -10.77 0.92 23.37
C SER A 398 -11.03 1.26 24.83
N VAL A 399 -10.39 2.31 25.34
CA VAL A 399 -10.53 2.74 26.74
C VAL A 399 -11.93 3.29 26.99
N THR A 400 -12.39 4.26 26.21
CA THR A 400 -13.68 4.93 26.45
C THR A 400 -14.83 3.94 26.38
N THR A 401 -14.80 3.00 25.43
CA THR A 401 -15.94 2.14 25.24
C THR A 401 -16.00 1.03 26.30
N LEU A 402 -14.85 0.53 26.77
CA LEU A 402 -14.81 -0.37 27.93
C LEU A 402 -15.24 0.34 29.22
N MET A 403 -14.77 1.57 29.44
CA MET A 403 -15.17 2.37 30.61
C MET A 403 -16.68 2.63 30.61
N VAL A 404 -17.25 2.99 29.47
CA VAL A 404 -18.70 3.22 29.37
C VAL A 404 -19.46 1.91 29.63
N SER A 405 -19.00 0.78 29.09
CA SER A 405 -19.61 -0.54 29.39
C SER A 405 -19.66 -0.83 30.90
N GLN A 406 -18.57 -0.56 31.63
CA GLN A 406 -18.54 -0.75 33.09
C GLN A 406 -19.43 0.23 33.84
N THR A 407 -19.52 1.50 33.41
CA THR A 407 -20.45 2.45 34.06
C THR A 407 -21.89 1.99 33.99
N PHE A 408 -22.30 1.35 32.88
CA PHE A 408 -23.65 0.82 32.77
C PHE A 408 -23.89 -0.37 33.71
N VAL A 409 -22.87 -1.22 33.92
CA VAL A 409 -22.92 -2.28 34.94
C VAL A 409 -23.11 -1.69 36.34
N GLU A 410 -22.29 -0.70 36.72
CA GLU A 410 -22.37 -0.03 38.04
C GLU A 410 -23.71 0.69 38.25
N VAL A 411 -24.19 1.42 37.25
CA VAL A 411 -25.46 2.14 37.31
C VAL A 411 -26.63 1.17 37.43
N SER A 412 -26.60 0.04 36.71
CA SER A 412 -27.61 -1.02 36.83
C SER A 412 -27.69 -1.55 38.26
N GLN A 413 -26.55 -1.87 38.87
CA GLN A 413 -26.48 -2.33 40.26
C GLN A 413 -26.95 -1.28 41.28
N THR A 414 -26.70 0.01 41.02
CA THR A 414 -27.07 1.12 41.92
C THR A 414 -28.56 1.43 41.85
N ILE A 415 -29.17 1.38 40.66
CA ILE A 415 -30.60 1.68 40.44
C ILE A 415 -31.49 0.50 40.89
N MET A 416 -30.99 -0.73 40.83
CA MET A 416 -31.66 -1.93 41.34
C MET A 416 -30.86 -2.62 42.46
N PRO A 417 -30.81 -2.03 43.67
CA PRO A 417 -30.22 -2.72 44.81
C PRO A 417 -31.10 -3.94 45.13
N GLY A 418 -30.61 -5.14 44.77
CA GLY A 418 -31.33 -6.42 44.93
C GLY A 418 -31.95 -7.01 43.65
N GLY A 419 -31.54 -6.55 42.46
CA GLY A 419 -31.92 -7.18 41.18
C GLY A 419 -31.45 -8.64 41.05
N ASP A 420 -32.05 -9.37 40.12
CA ASP A 420 -31.72 -10.78 39.82
C ASP A 420 -30.21 -10.94 39.52
N PRO A 421 -29.46 -11.80 40.25
CA PRO A 421 -28.04 -12.07 40.00
C PRO A 421 -27.73 -12.41 38.54
N SER A 422 -28.67 -13.05 37.83
CA SER A 422 -28.52 -13.41 36.42
C SER A 422 -28.46 -12.21 35.47
N ALA A 423 -29.03 -11.06 35.86
CA ALA A 423 -28.95 -9.82 35.08
C ALA A 423 -27.58 -9.14 35.20
N VAL A 424 -26.87 -9.32 36.33
CA VAL A 424 -25.51 -8.81 36.51
C VAL A 424 -24.50 -9.68 35.75
N GLU A 425 -24.65 -11.00 35.83
CA GLU A 425 -23.78 -11.97 35.13
C GLU A 425 -23.86 -11.81 33.60
N SER A 426 -25.07 -11.62 33.04
CA SER A 426 -25.24 -11.36 31.61
C SER A 426 -24.66 -10.01 31.14
N GLN A 427 -24.53 -9.03 32.04
CA GLN A 427 -23.92 -7.73 31.76
C GLN A 427 -22.39 -7.78 31.79
N GLU A 428 -21.80 -8.55 32.72
CA GLU A 428 -20.35 -8.81 32.74
C GLU A 428 -19.90 -9.56 31.48
N ASP A 429 -20.67 -10.57 31.05
CA ASP A 429 -20.41 -11.28 29.80
C ASP A 429 -20.49 -10.34 28.58
N SER A 430 -21.43 -9.39 28.59
CA SER A 430 -21.53 -8.38 27.53
C SER A 430 -20.29 -7.47 27.45
N ALA A 431 -19.65 -7.15 28.59
CA ALA A 431 -18.40 -6.39 28.64
C ALA A 431 -17.20 -7.21 28.14
N LYS A 432 -17.16 -8.52 28.44
CA LYS A 432 -16.13 -9.43 27.92
C LYS A 432 -16.22 -9.58 26.40
N VAL A 433 -17.43 -9.75 25.87
CA VAL A 433 -17.71 -9.76 24.43
C VAL A 433 -17.22 -8.47 23.77
N PHE A 434 -17.41 -7.34 24.46
CA PHE A 434 -16.99 -6.04 23.99
C PHE A 434 -15.45 -5.93 23.88
N ALA A 435 -14.72 -6.41 24.89
CA ALA A 435 -13.26 -6.45 24.86
C ALA A 435 -12.70 -7.33 23.71
N ILE A 436 -13.30 -8.50 23.47
CA ILE A 436 -12.95 -9.39 22.35
C ILE A 436 -13.23 -8.70 21.01
N GLY A 437 -14.37 -8.00 20.90
CA GLY A 437 -14.76 -7.21 19.75
C GLY A 437 -13.76 -6.10 19.40
N ILE A 438 -13.34 -5.32 20.41
CA ILE A 438 -12.33 -4.27 20.23
C ILE A 438 -11.00 -4.88 19.77
N ALA A 439 -10.59 -6.02 20.32
CA ALA A 439 -9.35 -6.67 19.91
C ALA A 439 -9.40 -7.07 18.42
N ALA A 440 -10.53 -7.63 17.95
CA ALA A 440 -10.74 -7.94 16.54
C ALA A 440 -10.69 -6.67 15.66
N GLN A 441 -11.33 -5.59 16.10
CA GLN A 441 -11.32 -4.31 15.37
C GLN A 441 -9.93 -3.66 15.33
N SER A 442 -9.20 -3.70 16.45
CA SER A 442 -7.83 -3.20 16.56
C SER A 442 -6.89 -3.96 15.61
N TRP A 443 -7.09 -5.27 15.49
CA TRP A 443 -6.37 -6.11 14.53
C TRP A 443 -6.67 -5.70 13.08
N LEU A 444 -7.95 -5.47 12.72
CA LEU A 444 -8.34 -4.98 11.39
C LEU A 444 -7.79 -3.59 11.08
N THR A 445 -7.81 -2.67 12.05
CA THR A 445 -7.22 -1.33 11.91
C THR A 445 -5.71 -1.39 11.67
N GLY A 446 -5.03 -2.42 12.17
CA GLY A 446 -3.62 -2.67 11.84
C GLY A 446 -3.38 -2.78 10.34
N PHE A 447 -4.25 -3.47 9.59
CA PHE A 447 -4.15 -3.60 8.13
C PHE A 447 -4.41 -2.30 7.39
N LEU A 448 -5.33 -1.48 7.91
CA LEU A 448 -5.58 -0.14 7.38
C LEU A 448 -4.29 0.70 7.46
N ILE A 449 -3.68 0.74 8.64
CA ILE A 449 -2.41 1.45 8.90
C ILE A 449 -1.27 0.90 8.02
N GLY A 450 -1.16 -0.43 7.89
CA GLY A 450 -0.16 -1.07 7.02
C GLY A 450 -0.28 -0.61 5.57
N LYS A 451 -1.52 -0.59 5.05
CA LYS A 451 -1.79 -0.17 3.67
C LYS A 451 -1.49 1.30 3.45
N ILE A 452 -1.79 2.18 4.40
CA ILE A 452 -1.54 3.63 4.31
C ILE A 452 -0.04 3.94 4.40
N SER A 453 0.67 3.32 5.34
CA SER A 453 2.08 3.65 5.63
C SER A 453 3.06 3.10 4.60
N THR A 454 2.80 1.91 4.06
CA THR A 454 3.76 1.19 3.19
C THR A 454 3.17 0.74 1.86
N GLY A 455 1.89 1.03 1.60
CA GLY A 455 1.20 0.56 0.39
C GLY A 455 0.87 -0.95 0.39
N SER A 456 1.16 -1.69 1.46
CA SER A 456 0.91 -3.14 1.53
C SER A 456 0.18 -3.57 2.80
N PHE A 457 -0.80 -4.46 2.67
CA PHE A 457 -1.47 -5.08 3.82
C PHE A 457 -0.55 -5.97 4.65
N VAL A 458 0.56 -6.42 4.08
CA VAL A 458 1.55 -7.25 4.79
C VAL A 458 2.19 -6.50 5.95
N ALA A 459 2.44 -5.20 5.78
CA ALA A 459 2.87 -4.32 6.86
C ALA A 459 1.80 -4.16 7.95
N GLY A 460 0.56 -4.55 7.67
CA GLY A 460 -0.53 -4.52 8.62
C GLY A 460 -0.29 -5.40 9.83
N PHE A 461 0.36 -6.55 9.66
CA PHE A 461 0.56 -7.52 10.76
C PHE A 461 1.36 -6.94 11.94
N LYS A 462 2.41 -6.15 11.69
CA LYS A 462 3.17 -5.50 12.78
C LYS A 462 2.34 -4.43 13.50
N TYR A 463 1.51 -3.69 12.78
CA TYR A 463 0.65 -2.66 13.37
C TYR A 463 -0.55 -3.29 14.09
N ALA A 464 -1.05 -4.41 13.58
CA ALA A 464 -2.08 -5.20 14.22
C ALA A 464 -1.60 -5.74 15.57
N ILE A 465 -0.36 -6.26 15.66
CA ILE A 465 0.24 -6.65 16.95
C ILE A 465 0.27 -5.47 17.92
N MET A 466 0.75 -4.30 17.47
CA MET A 466 0.82 -3.10 18.33
C MET A 466 -0.55 -2.65 18.82
N LEU A 467 -1.55 -2.59 17.94
CA LEU A 467 -2.90 -2.16 18.30
C LEU A 467 -3.64 -3.17 19.17
N VAL A 468 -3.49 -4.47 18.90
CA VAL A 468 -4.06 -5.52 19.74
C VAL A 468 -3.42 -5.52 21.13
N ALA A 469 -2.12 -5.26 21.23
CA ALA A 469 -1.46 -5.10 22.52
C ALA A 469 -1.97 -3.86 23.28
N ILE A 470 -2.23 -2.75 22.58
CA ILE A 470 -2.84 -1.55 23.17
C ILE A 470 -4.27 -1.85 23.65
N SER A 471 -5.10 -2.53 22.86
CA SER A 471 -6.46 -2.89 23.27
C SER A 471 -6.47 -3.88 24.43
N MET A 472 -5.53 -4.83 24.45
CA MET A 472 -5.36 -5.77 25.56
C MET A 472 -4.93 -5.03 26.83
N GLY A 473 -3.99 -4.09 26.73
CA GLY A 473 -3.60 -3.24 27.85
C GLY A 473 -4.76 -2.38 28.38
N ALA A 474 -5.58 -1.83 27.49
CA ALA A 474 -6.80 -1.12 27.87
C ALA A 474 -7.80 -2.06 28.56
N ALA A 475 -7.99 -3.28 28.07
CA ALA A 475 -8.85 -4.28 28.71
C ALA A 475 -8.37 -4.65 30.12
N VAL A 476 -7.06 -4.88 30.32
CA VAL A 476 -6.49 -5.12 31.65
C VAL A 476 -6.70 -3.91 32.56
N MET A 477 -6.36 -2.70 32.09
CA MET A 477 -6.54 -1.46 32.86
C MET A 477 -7.99 -1.24 33.29
N THR A 478 -8.95 -1.53 32.43
CA THR A 478 -10.36 -1.28 32.73
C THR A 478 -10.95 -2.41 33.57
N LEU A 479 -10.76 -3.68 33.19
CA LEU A 479 -11.41 -4.84 33.84
C LEU A 479 -10.78 -5.23 35.19
N GLU A 480 -9.46 -5.14 35.35
CA GLU A 480 -8.80 -5.56 36.60
C GLU A 480 -8.69 -4.43 37.62
N PHE A 481 -8.46 -3.19 37.17
CA PHE A 481 -8.33 -2.05 38.08
C PHE A 481 -9.65 -1.32 38.33
N ASN A 482 -10.78 -1.81 37.79
CA ASN A 482 -12.12 -1.20 37.90
C ASN A 482 -12.09 0.33 37.72
N ILE A 483 -11.34 0.79 36.72
CA ILE A 483 -11.23 2.23 36.45
C ILE A 483 -12.52 2.67 35.79
N THR A 484 -13.50 3.04 36.62
CA THR A 484 -14.70 3.72 36.20
C THR A 484 -14.54 5.24 36.37
N PRO A 485 -15.27 6.07 35.59
CA PRO A 485 -15.31 7.51 35.76
C PRO A 485 -15.60 7.97 37.20
N SER A 486 -16.27 7.13 38.01
CA SER A 486 -16.55 7.40 39.42
C SER A 486 -15.27 7.50 40.27
N VAL A 487 -14.20 6.77 39.93
CA VAL A 487 -12.88 6.85 40.58
C VAL A 487 -12.21 8.21 40.34
N PHE A 488 -12.42 8.81 39.17
CA PHE A 488 -11.91 10.15 38.85
C PHE A 488 -12.78 11.28 39.42
N LEU A 489 -14.06 11.02 39.66
CA LEU A 489 -15.02 12.00 40.18
C LEU A 489 -15.17 11.97 41.72
N SER A 490 -14.69 10.93 42.39
CA SER A 490 -14.64 10.81 43.85
C SER A 490 -13.19 10.77 44.34
N PRO A 491 -12.62 11.87 44.87
CA PRO A 491 -11.22 11.93 45.31
C PRO A 491 -10.93 11.14 46.60
N GLY A 492 -11.77 10.17 46.98
CA GLY A 492 -11.73 9.49 48.28
C GLY A 492 -11.58 7.97 48.27
N ASN A 493 -11.67 7.29 47.12
CA ASN A 493 -11.54 5.82 47.04
C ASN A 493 -10.46 5.43 46.04
N VAL A 494 -9.20 5.66 46.41
CA VAL A 494 -8.11 4.89 45.83
C VAL A 494 -8.08 3.57 46.61
N PRO A 495 -8.36 2.40 46.00
CA PRO A 495 -8.15 1.14 46.69
C PRO A 495 -6.67 1.06 47.08
N GLY A 496 -6.45 0.85 48.38
CA GLY A 496 -5.13 0.80 48.98
C GLY A 496 -4.23 -0.21 48.29
N ILE A 497 -2.98 0.20 48.16
CA ILE A 497 -1.80 -0.55 47.71
C ILE A 497 -1.71 -1.90 48.43
#